data_AF-A0A936GXY2-F1
#
_entry.id   AF-A0A936GXY2-F1
#
_cell.length_a   1.000
_cell.length_b   1.000
_cell.length_c   1.000
_cell.angle_alpha   90.00
_cell.angle_beta   90.00
_cell.angle_gamma   90.00
#
_symmetry.space_group_name_H-M   'P 1'
#
loop_
_entity.id
_entity.type
_entity.pdbx_description
1 polymer ?
#
loop_
_entity_poly.entity_id
_entity_poly.type
_entity_poly.pdbx_seq_one_letter_code
_entity_poly.pdbx_strand_id
1 'polypeptide(L)'
;MQTNIVNINDEIEVFLSQKPSSNTIAPVLEISTVDSISCANTELWVESNLGSQNIEIDILGLVLDGNCVIGNVKPMTQVVLNPAIGNYNLTFDLKNSIKSKGKIEITNDLICLSMSEETGVVAGHQCIQRLHPHAVWGYFQCASESDMLQFNASLAALPYVGFPGNAGNYGIFSMSENRQVTLSNFQFDLQRLPKLRQLYFQIADFDRFLIDLDQILKNFNEFKLELYFYNGTTIKR
;
A
#
# COMPACT_ATOMS: atom_id res chain seq x y z
N MET A 1 -0.98 18.97 -27.03
CA MET A 1 -1.36 19.07 -25.61
C MET A 1 -0.35 20.00 -24.95
N GLN A 2 -0.80 20.98 -24.18
CA GLN A 2 0.05 21.98 -23.55
C GLN A 2 0.15 21.65 -22.07
N THR A 3 1.28 21.10 -21.66
CA THR A 3 1.56 20.72 -20.28
C THR A 3 2.09 21.95 -19.55
N ASN A 4 1.34 22.47 -18.57
CA ASN A 4 1.81 23.56 -17.73
C ASN A 4 2.51 22.98 -16.50
N ILE A 5 3.79 23.31 -16.31
CA ILE A 5 4.54 22.94 -15.11
C ILE A 5 4.31 24.02 -14.05
N VAL A 6 3.69 23.64 -12.93
CA VAL A 6 3.48 24.53 -11.77
C VAL A 6 4.60 24.33 -10.76
N ASN A 7 5.04 25.42 -10.12
CA ASN A 7 6.08 25.37 -9.09
C ASN A 7 5.57 24.63 -7.85
N ILE A 8 6.29 23.59 -7.43
CA ILE A 8 6.06 22.90 -6.15
C ILE A 8 6.79 23.66 -5.03
N ASN A 9 6.37 23.51 -3.77
CA ASN A 9 7.19 23.94 -2.64
C ASN A 9 8.51 23.17 -2.61
N ASP A 10 9.50 23.69 -1.90
CA ASP A 10 10.86 23.12 -1.87
C ASP A 10 10.96 21.86 -0.98
N GLU A 11 9.82 21.27 -0.60
CA GLU A 11 9.71 20.09 0.24
C GLU A 11 8.67 19.11 -0.30
N ILE A 12 9.00 17.82 -0.26
CA ILE A 12 8.11 16.69 -0.53
C ILE A 12 8.06 15.73 0.65
N GLU A 13 7.01 14.93 0.72
CA GLU A 13 6.90 13.79 1.63
C GLU A 13 7.09 12.49 0.86
N VAL A 14 7.79 11.54 1.49
CA VAL A 14 8.00 10.20 0.94
C VAL A 14 7.59 9.17 1.97
N PHE A 15 6.75 8.21 1.57
CA PHE A 15 6.33 7.10 2.41
C PHE A 15 6.65 5.76 1.75
N LEU A 16 7.02 4.77 2.57
CA LEU A 16 7.15 3.39 2.12
C LEU A 16 5.80 2.68 2.10
N SER A 17 5.51 2.06 0.97
CA SER A 17 4.34 1.21 0.74
C SER A 17 4.75 -0.06 -0.01
N GLN A 18 3.78 -0.93 -0.29
CA GLN A 18 3.98 -2.19 -1.00
C GLN A 18 2.84 -2.43 -1.97
N LYS A 19 3.17 -2.93 -3.16
CA LYS A 19 2.17 -3.25 -4.17
C LYS A 19 2.42 -4.63 -4.77
N PRO A 20 1.38 -5.43 -4.97
CA PRO A 20 1.48 -6.65 -5.78
C PRO A 20 1.91 -6.38 -7.22
N SER A 21 2.81 -7.21 -7.71
CA SER A 21 3.33 -7.20 -9.07
C SER A 21 3.47 -8.63 -9.59
N SER A 22 2.44 -9.11 -10.28
CA SER A 22 2.28 -10.38 -11.01
C SER A 22 2.51 -11.68 -10.22
N ASN A 23 3.59 -11.79 -9.44
CA ASN A 23 3.93 -12.90 -8.53
C ASN A 23 4.85 -12.48 -7.36
N THR A 24 5.11 -11.18 -7.21
CA THR A 24 5.98 -10.62 -6.17
C THR A 24 5.30 -9.42 -5.53
N ILE A 25 5.72 -9.05 -4.33
CA ILE A 25 5.40 -7.73 -3.76
C ILE A 25 6.58 -6.82 -4.02
N ALA A 26 6.31 -5.73 -4.74
CA ALA A 26 7.27 -4.68 -4.99
C ALA A 26 7.15 -3.59 -3.90
N PRO A 27 8.28 -3.13 -3.32
CA PRO A 27 8.29 -1.90 -2.55
C PRO A 27 7.87 -0.72 -3.41
N VAL A 28 7.18 0.24 -2.80
CA VAL A 28 6.73 1.45 -3.47
C VAL A 28 7.15 2.65 -2.62
N LEU A 29 7.69 3.66 -3.28
CA LEU A 29 7.81 5.00 -2.69
C LEU A 29 6.58 5.79 -3.11
N GLU A 30 5.75 6.14 -2.14
CA GLU A 30 4.64 7.08 -2.33
C GLU A 30 5.19 8.48 -2.08
N ILE A 31 5.24 9.29 -3.14
CA ILE A 31 5.83 10.62 -3.12
C ILE A 31 4.70 11.62 -3.27
N SER A 32 4.60 12.57 -2.34
CA SER A 32 3.59 13.63 -2.41
C SER A 32 4.19 14.99 -2.11
N THR A 33 3.51 16.05 -2.54
CA THR A 33 3.77 17.40 -2.02
C THR A 33 3.56 17.43 -0.50
N VAL A 34 4.08 18.42 0.23
CA VAL A 34 3.67 18.64 1.64
C VAL A 34 2.27 19.26 1.70
N ASP A 35 2.07 20.30 0.88
CA ASP A 35 0.85 21.10 0.88
C ASP A 35 -0.19 20.64 -0.15
N SER A 36 -1.45 20.93 0.15
CA SER A 36 -2.54 20.76 -0.82
C SER A 36 -2.57 21.91 -1.82
N ILE A 37 -3.03 21.59 -3.03
CA ILE A 37 -3.15 22.51 -4.15
C ILE A 37 -4.62 22.61 -4.55
N SER A 38 -5.08 23.83 -4.80
CA SER A 38 -6.45 24.13 -5.23
C SER A 38 -6.69 23.81 -6.71
N CYS A 39 -6.35 22.59 -7.11
CA CYS A 39 -6.65 22.06 -8.43
C CYS A 39 -6.68 20.52 -8.41
N ALA A 40 -7.87 19.92 -8.52
CA ALA A 40 -8.06 18.50 -8.24
C ALA A 40 -7.41 17.55 -9.26
N ASN A 41 -7.13 18.02 -10.47
CA ASN A 41 -6.47 17.26 -11.55
C ASN A 41 -4.99 17.61 -11.71
N THR A 42 -4.34 18.16 -10.68
CA THR A 42 -2.89 18.34 -10.65
C THR A 42 -2.19 17.06 -10.21
N GLU A 43 -1.18 16.67 -10.97
CA GLU A 43 -0.37 15.47 -10.72
C GLU A 43 1.08 15.85 -10.40
N LEU A 44 1.77 15.02 -9.62
CA LEU A 44 3.18 15.16 -9.35
C LEU A 44 3.98 14.44 -10.43
N TRP A 45 4.77 15.19 -11.20
CA TRP A 45 5.60 14.62 -12.25
C TRP A 45 6.96 14.22 -11.69
N VAL A 46 7.20 12.91 -11.71
CA VAL A 46 8.43 12.27 -11.26
C VAL A 46 8.98 11.41 -12.38
N GLU A 47 10.28 11.52 -12.61
CA GLU A 47 11.06 10.56 -13.39
C GLU A 47 11.91 9.71 -12.45
N SER A 48 12.16 8.47 -12.83
CA SER A 48 12.97 7.58 -12.00
C SER A 48 13.91 6.72 -12.83
N ASN A 49 15.13 6.57 -12.34
CA ASN A 49 16.15 5.70 -12.89
C ASN A 49 16.49 4.64 -11.84
N LEU A 50 16.02 3.42 -12.09
CA LEU A 50 16.11 2.29 -11.16
C LEU A 50 17.31 1.41 -11.51
N GLY A 51 18.51 1.90 -11.21
CA GLY A 51 19.75 1.13 -11.36
C GLY A 51 19.86 -0.04 -10.37
N SER A 52 20.87 -0.88 -10.55
CA SER A 52 21.06 -2.09 -9.72
C SER A 52 21.45 -1.82 -8.27
N GLN A 53 22.05 -0.66 -7.98
CA GLN A 53 22.46 -0.24 -6.63
C GLN A 53 22.14 1.24 -6.34
N ASN A 54 21.81 2.02 -7.37
CA ASN A 54 21.49 3.44 -7.24
C ASN A 54 20.09 3.66 -7.81
N ILE A 55 19.24 4.30 -7.01
CA ILE A 55 17.89 4.72 -7.37
C ILE A 55 17.92 6.24 -7.39
N GLU A 56 17.65 6.81 -8.55
CA GLU A 56 17.56 8.25 -8.75
C GLU A 56 16.11 8.60 -9.05
N ILE A 57 15.59 9.62 -8.36
CA ILE A 57 14.22 10.08 -8.46
C ILE A 57 14.23 11.57 -8.67
N ASP A 58 13.82 12.00 -9.86
CA ASP A 58 13.80 13.40 -10.26
C ASP A 58 12.36 13.92 -10.14
N ILE A 59 12.14 14.86 -9.23
CA ILE A 59 10.85 15.53 -9.05
C ILE A 59 10.88 16.81 -9.88
N LEU A 60 10.25 16.73 -11.06
CA LEU A 60 10.28 17.80 -12.05
C LEU A 60 9.29 18.93 -11.73
N GLY A 61 8.24 18.61 -10.97
CA GLY A 61 7.24 19.58 -10.52
C GLY A 61 5.84 19.04 -10.68
N LEU A 62 4.89 19.94 -10.91
CA LEU A 62 3.48 19.61 -10.98
C LEU A 62 2.97 19.76 -12.40
N VAL A 63 2.17 18.82 -12.86
CA VAL A 63 1.58 18.82 -14.18
C VAL A 63 0.06 18.97 -14.07
N LEU A 64 -0.48 19.83 -14.93
CA LEU A 64 -1.92 19.98 -15.13
C LEU A 64 -2.26 19.62 -16.58
N ASP A 65 -3.17 18.66 -16.76
CA ASP A 65 -3.79 18.40 -18.06
C ASP A 65 -5.15 19.10 -18.17
N GLY A 66 -5.29 19.93 -19.20
CA GLY A 66 -6.50 20.71 -19.47
C GLY A 66 -6.75 21.86 -18.47
N ASN A 67 -8.04 22.15 -18.25
CA ASN A 67 -8.46 23.19 -17.32
C ASN A 67 -8.46 22.67 -15.88
N CYS A 68 -8.26 23.58 -14.93
CA CYS A 68 -8.30 23.23 -13.53
C CYS A 68 -9.70 22.78 -13.07
N VAL A 69 -9.77 21.61 -12.45
CA VAL A 69 -10.98 21.10 -11.79
C VAL A 69 -11.03 21.61 -10.36
N ILE A 70 -12.16 22.20 -9.96
CA ILE A 70 -12.37 22.73 -8.61
C ILE A 70 -12.19 21.61 -7.59
N GLY A 71 -11.29 21.83 -6.64
CA GLY A 71 -11.05 20.95 -5.51
C GLY A 71 -9.65 21.16 -4.95
N ASN A 72 -9.41 20.66 -3.74
CA ASN A 72 -8.09 20.62 -3.13
C ASN A 72 -7.58 19.19 -3.14
N VAL A 73 -6.36 18.98 -3.63
CA VAL A 73 -5.68 17.68 -3.63
C VAL A 73 -4.26 17.85 -3.13
N LYS A 74 -3.68 16.80 -2.56
CA LYS A 74 -2.23 16.68 -2.31
C LYS A 74 -1.65 15.84 -3.45
N PRO A 75 -1.06 16.44 -4.51
CA PRO A 75 -0.58 15.66 -5.64
C PRO A 75 0.40 14.59 -5.18
N MET A 76 0.20 13.37 -5.65
CA MET A 76 1.02 12.22 -5.29
C MET A 76 1.33 11.37 -6.51
N THR A 77 2.43 10.64 -6.44
CA THR A 77 2.82 9.63 -7.42
C THR A 77 3.47 8.45 -6.73
N GLN A 78 3.61 7.35 -7.45
CA GLN A 78 4.20 6.11 -6.95
C GLN A 78 5.38 5.70 -7.81
N VAL A 79 6.53 5.46 -7.18
CA VAL A 79 7.68 4.84 -7.82
C VAL A 79 7.79 3.40 -7.34
N VAL A 80 7.58 2.45 -8.24
CA VAL A 80 7.67 1.02 -7.95
C VAL A 80 9.11 0.57 -8.05
N LEU A 81 9.66 0.05 -6.96
CA LEU A 81 11.06 -0.37 -6.88
C LEU A 81 11.27 -1.83 -7.27
N ASN A 82 12.53 -2.18 -7.49
CA ASN A 82 12.93 -3.58 -7.64
C ASN A 82 12.70 -4.34 -6.31
N PRO A 83 12.01 -5.49 -6.30
CA PRO A 83 11.76 -6.29 -5.10
C PRO A 83 12.98 -7.06 -4.57
N ALA A 84 14.13 -7.01 -5.25
CA ALA A 84 15.33 -7.74 -4.88
C ALA A 84 15.88 -7.28 -3.52
N ILE A 85 16.29 -8.26 -2.72
CA ILE A 85 16.94 -8.04 -1.42
C ILE A 85 18.28 -7.35 -1.66
N GLY A 86 18.58 -6.34 -0.86
CA GLY A 86 19.82 -5.59 -0.98
C GLY A 86 19.74 -4.22 -0.35
N ASN A 87 20.85 -3.51 -0.50
CA ASN A 87 21.00 -2.12 -0.09
C ASN A 87 21.16 -1.26 -1.34
N TYR A 88 20.34 -0.22 -1.43
CA TYR A 88 20.30 0.69 -2.57
C TYR A 88 20.55 2.10 -2.07
N ASN A 89 21.44 2.84 -2.75
CA ASN A 89 21.56 4.27 -2.54
C ASN A 89 20.38 4.96 -3.21
N LEU A 90 19.79 5.91 -2.52
CA LEU A 90 18.65 6.67 -2.99
C LEU A 90 19.04 8.14 -3.10
N THR A 91 18.75 8.75 -4.24
CA THR A 91 18.89 10.20 -4.43
C THR A 91 17.58 10.76 -4.94
N PHE A 92 17.09 11.80 -4.27
CA PHE A 92 16.01 12.65 -4.77
C PHE A 92 16.62 13.94 -5.31
N ASP A 93 16.22 14.33 -6.51
CA ASP A 93 16.54 15.63 -7.08
C ASP A 93 15.25 16.43 -7.29
N LEU A 94 15.07 17.48 -6.49
CA LEU A 94 13.94 18.39 -6.58
C LEU A 94 14.33 19.59 -7.46
N LYS A 95 13.72 19.64 -8.65
CA LYS A 95 13.93 20.69 -9.67
C LYS A 95 15.39 20.93 -10.05
N ASN A 96 16.26 19.92 -10.00
CA ASN A 96 17.70 20.06 -10.28
C ASN A 96 18.44 21.01 -9.31
N SER A 97 17.84 21.33 -8.16
CA SER A 97 18.34 22.37 -7.24
C SER A 97 18.57 21.88 -5.82
N ILE A 98 17.71 21.00 -5.32
CA ILE A 98 17.78 20.45 -3.97
C ILE A 98 17.97 18.94 -4.11
N LYS A 99 19.07 18.45 -3.56
CA LYS A 99 19.40 17.03 -3.58
C LYS A 99 19.32 16.47 -2.18
N SER A 100 18.61 15.37 -2.04
CA SER A 100 18.47 14.64 -0.78
C SER A 100 18.99 13.23 -1.01
N LYS A 101 19.76 12.72 -0.05
CA LYS A 101 20.37 11.39 -0.14
C LYS A 101 19.85 10.49 0.96
N GLY A 102 19.69 9.23 0.62
CA GLY A 102 19.24 8.19 1.52
C GLY A 102 19.66 6.81 1.08
N LYS A 103 19.09 5.81 1.76
CA LYS A 103 19.26 4.40 1.46
C LYS A 103 17.94 3.66 1.64
N ILE A 104 17.74 2.68 0.78
CA ILE A 104 16.69 1.68 0.93
C ILE A 104 17.35 0.35 1.22
N GLU A 105 16.97 -0.26 2.34
CA GLU A 105 17.34 -1.61 2.71
C GLU A 105 16.12 -2.52 2.52
N ILE A 106 16.27 -3.55 1.69
CA ILE A 106 15.24 -4.56 1.44
C ILE A 106 15.77 -5.89 1.96
N THR A 107 15.07 -6.47 2.94
CA THR A 107 15.36 -7.81 3.49
C THR A 107 14.20 -8.76 3.23
N ASN A 108 14.24 -9.97 3.80
CA ASN A 108 13.10 -10.89 3.76
C ASN A 108 11.92 -10.40 4.61
N ASP A 109 12.20 -9.65 5.68
CA ASP A 109 11.22 -9.32 6.71
C ASP A 109 10.82 -7.85 6.72
N LEU A 110 11.72 -6.96 6.29
CA LEU A 110 11.58 -5.52 6.40
C LEU A 110 12.01 -4.81 5.11
N ILE A 111 11.39 -3.66 4.87
CA ILE A 111 11.83 -2.65 3.92
C ILE A 111 12.02 -1.35 4.72
N CYS A 112 13.22 -0.79 4.70
CA CYS A 112 13.54 0.42 5.44
C CYS A 112 14.08 1.52 4.52
N LEU A 113 13.61 2.74 4.75
CA LEU A 113 14.04 3.98 4.12
C LEU A 113 14.74 4.82 5.19
N SER A 114 15.99 5.17 4.93
CA SER A 114 16.76 6.09 5.76
C SER A 114 17.24 7.26 4.91
N MET A 115 17.09 8.47 5.42
CA MET A 115 17.62 9.68 4.78
C MET A 115 18.84 10.16 5.57
N SER A 116 19.94 10.42 4.87
CA SER A 116 21.13 11.04 5.48
C SER A 116 21.10 12.57 5.37
N GLU A 117 20.38 13.09 4.38
CA GLU A 117 20.18 14.51 4.12
C GLU A 117 18.69 14.72 3.85
N GLU A 118 17.96 15.37 4.76
CA GLU A 118 16.50 15.59 4.68
C GLU A 118 16.14 16.95 4.03
N THR A 119 17.10 17.69 3.51
CA THR A 119 16.83 18.97 2.85
C THR A 119 15.92 18.75 1.65
N GLY A 120 14.69 19.25 1.71
CA GLY A 120 13.66 19.13 0.68
C GLY A 120 12.91 17.79 0.62
N VAL A 121 13.23 16.82 1.50
CA VAL A 121 12.53 15.53 1.57
C VAL A 121 12.26 15.16 3.02
N VAL A 122 10.98 15.06 3.36
CA VAL A 122 10.50 14.55 4.65
C VAL A 122 10.14 13.08 4.48
N ALA A 123 10.90 12.19 5.09
CA ALA A 123 10.62 10.75 5.05
C ALA A 123 9.64 10.33 6.15
N GLY A 124 8.43 9.91 5.76
CA GLY A 124 7.46 9.25 6.63
C GLY A 124 7.60 7.73 6.59
N HIS A 125 7.32 7.07 7.72
CA HIS A 125 7.43 5.60 7.88
C HIS A 125 8.78 5.01 7.44
N GLN A 126 9.78 5.10 8.33
CA GLN A 126 11.15 4.67 8.05
C GLN A 126 11.32 3.16 7.80
N CYS A 127 10.41 2.31 8.29
CA CYS A 127 10.45 0.87 8.06
C CYS A 127 9.03 0.29 7.99
N ILE A 128 8.83 -0.66 7.07
CA ILE A 128 7.63 -1.48 6.96
C ILE A 128 7.97 -2.97 6.96
N GLN A 129 7.08 -3.79 7.50
CA GLN A 129 7.09 -5.24 7.42
C GLN A 129 6.83 -5.68 5.97
N ARG A 130 7.59 -6.65 5.48
CA ARG A 130 7.39 -7.23 4.16
C ARG A 130 6.22 -8.20 4.19
N LEU A 131 5.36 -8.13 3.18
CA LEU A 131 4.30 -9.13 3.02
C LEU A 131 4.92 -10.50 2.74
N HIS A 132 4.44 -11.52 3.46
CA HIS A 132 4.89 -12.88 3.21
C HIS A 132 4.31 -13.41 1.88
N PRO A 133 5.01 -14.33 1.19
CA PRO A 133 4.47 -15.02 0.02
C PRO A 133 3.09 -15.63 0.32
N HIS A 134 2.19 -15.57 -0.65
CA HIS A 134 0.82 -16.07 -0.51
C HIS A 134 -0.03 -15.41 0.59
N ALA A 135 0.38 -14.24 1.07
CA ALA A 135 -0.43 -13.44 1.97
C ALA A 135 -1.75 -13.01 1.30
N VAL A 136 -2.78 -12.95 2.14
CA VAL A 136 -4.11 -12.43 1.85
C VAL A 136 -4.44 -11.42 2.93
N TRP A 137 -4.93 -10.25 2.54
CA TRP A 137 -5.43 -9.23 3.47
C TRP A 137 -6.74 -8.65 2.96
N GLY A 138 -7.47 -7.97 3.84
CA GLY A 138 -8.72 -7.34 3.48
C GLY A 138 -9.74 -7.43 4.61
N TYR A 139 -11.02 -7.47 4.28
CA TYR A 139 -12.06 -7.46 5.29
C TYR A 139 -13.28 -8.29 4.89
N PHE A 140 -14.00 -8.70 5.93
CA PHE A 140 -15.35 -9.25 5.86
C PHE A 140 -16.26 -8.39 6.74
N GLN A 141 -17.40 -7.98 6.21
CA GLN A 141 -18.46 -7.30 6.95
C GLN A 141 -19.76 -8.09 6.86
N CYS A 142 -20.52 -8.12 7.94
CA CYS A 142 -21.84 -8.76 7.98
C CYS A 142 -22.78 -8.03 8.96
N ALA A 143 -24.05 -8.44 8.95
CA ALA A 143 -25.07 -7.85 9.81
C ALA A 143 -25.00 -8.33 11.26
N SER A 144 -24.70 -9.62 11.49
CA SER A 144 -24.82 -10.26 12.81
C SER A 144 -23.51 -10.75 13.40
N GLU A 145 -23.45 -10.83 14.74
CA GLU A 145 -22.30 -11.39 15.46
C GLU A 145 -22.16 -12.91 15.24
N SER A 146 -23.28 -13.62 15.12
CA SER A 146 -23.27 -15.06 14.82
C SER A 146 -22.62 -15.36 13.47
N ASP A 147 -22.92 -14.55 12.45
CA ASP A 147 -22.29 -14.67 11.13
C ASP A 147 -20.79 -14.41 11.24
N MET A 148 -20.40 -13.38 12.00
CA MET A 148 -18.99 -13.06 12.19
C MET A 148 -18.23 -14.20 12.86
N LEU A 149 -18.80 -14.81 13.90
CA LEU A 149 -18.23 -15.97 14.58
C LEU A 149 -18.15 -17.19 13.65
N GLN A 150 -19.20 -17.43 12.86
CA GLN A 150 -19.23 -18.52 11.88
C GLN A 150 -18.16 -18.34 10.79
N PHE A 151 -17.99 -17.14 10.26
CA PHE A 151 -16.97 -16.83 9.26
C PHE A 151 -15.56 -17.08 9.83
N ASN A 152 -15.28 -16.54 11.02
CA ASN A 152 -13.98 -16.74 11.67
C ASN A 152 -13.68 -18.21 11.95
N ALA A 153 -14.66 -18.97 12.43
CA ALA A 153 -14.52 -20.41 12.69
C ALA A 153 -14.28 -21.19 11.38
N SER A 154 -15.02 -20.87 10.33
CA SER A 154 -14.91 -21.54 9.02
C SER A 154 -13.55 -21.27 8.38
N LEU A 155 -13.08 -20.02 8.41
CA LEU A 155 -11.77 -19.63 7.89
C LEU A 155 -10.63 -20.31 8.67
N ALA A 156 -10.72 -20.35 10.00
CA ALA A 156 -9.71 -20.98 10.85
C ALA A 156 -9.68 -22.52 10.75
N ALA A 157 -10.77 -23.14 10.28
CA ALA A 157 -10.83 -24.60 10.07
C ALA A 157 -10.14 -25.06 8.78
N LEU A 158 -9.80 -24.15 7.86
CA LEU A 158 -9.11 -24.49 6.62
C LEU A 158 -7.64 -24.87 6.91
N PRO A 159 -7.21 -26.12 6.63
CA PRO A 159 -5.90 -26.62 7.09
C PRO A 159 -4.69 -26.01 6.37
N TYR A 160 -4.94 -25.29 5.27
CA TYR A 160 -3.94 -24.59 4.46
C TYR A 160 -3.96 -23.08 4.67
N VAL A 161 -4.75 -22.59 5.65
CA VAL A 161 -4.75 -21.19 6.08
C VAL A 161 -3.85 -21.04 7.30
N GLY A 162 -2.82 -20.21 7.17
CA GLY A 162 -1.94 -19.84 8.28
C GLY A 162 -2.15 -18.38 8.67
N PHE A 163 -1.89 -18.02 9.92
CA PHE A 163 -1.95 -16.62 10.38
C PHE A 163 -0.55 -16.13 10.81
N PRO A 164 0.42 -16.09 9.88
CA PRO A 164 1.75 -15.56 10.16
C PRO A 164 1.70 -14.04 10.31
N GLY A 165 2.86 -13.42 10.52
CA GLY A 165 3.01 -11.98 10.51
C GLY A 165 3.45 -11.42 11.86
N ASN A 166 4.35 -10.45 11.77
CA ASN A 166 4.79 -9.67 12.90
C ASN A 166 3.94 -8.41 13.03
N ALA A 167 3.85 -7.89 14.25
CA ALA A 167 3.29 -6.57 14.47
C ALA A 167 4.15 -5.50 13.75
N GLY A 168 3.49 -4.45 13.26
CA GLY A 168 4.13 -3.36 12.55
C GLY A 168 3.30 -2.81 11.41
N ASN A 169 3.84 -1.80 10.72
CA ASN A 169 3.27 -1.23 9.52
C ASN A 169 3.70 -2.06 8.30
N TYR A 170 2.78 -2.44 7.42
CA TYR A 170 3.07 -3.12 6.15
C TYR A 170 3.00 -2.17 4.94
N GLY A 171 2.81 -0.86 5.18
CA GLY A 171 2.62 0.17 4.17
C GLY A 171 1.18 0.25 3.65
N ILE A 172 0.51 -0.91 3.55
CA ILE A 172 -0.89 -1.03 3.09
C ILE A 172 -1.90 -1.26 4.22
N PHE A 173 -1.42 -1.69 5.39
CA PHE A 173 -2.18 -1.89 6.61
C PHE A 173 -1.21 -1.90 7.80
N SER A 174 -1.72 -1.82 9.02
CA SER A 174 -0.91 -2.06 10.22
C SER A 174 -1.43 -3.25 11.00
N MET A 175 -0.52 -3.91 11.71
CA MET A 175 -0.82 -5.04 12.58
C MET A 175 -0.31 -4.75 13.99
N SER A 176 -1.18 -4.89 14.99
CA SER A 176 -0.82 -4.77 16.40
C SER A 176 -0.18 -6.04 16.97
N GLU A 177 0.36 -5.97 18.19
CA GLU A 177 0.99 -7.11 18.89
C GLU A 177 0.04 -8.30 19.10
N ASN A 178 -1.26 -8.04 19.25
CA ASN A 178 -2.29 -9.07 19.33
C ASN A 178 -2.81 -9.54 17.94
N ARG A 179 -2.07 -9.23 16.86
CA ARG A 179 -2.39 -9.56 15.46
C ARG A 179 -3.73 -9.01 14.96
N GLN A 180 -4.19 -7.89 15.52
CA GLN A 180 -5.32 -7.18 14.95
C GLN A 180 -4.83 -6.34 13.77
N VAL A 181 -5.51 -6.47 12.65
CA VAL A 181 -5.22 -5.74 11.42
C VAL A 181 -6.04 -4.45 11.40
N THR A 182 -5.39 -3.36 10.99
CA THR A 182 -6.03 -2.06 10.76
C THR A 182 -5.79 -1.61 9.32
N LEU A 183 -6.89 -1.41 8.60
CA LEU A 183 -7.02 -1.01 7.21
C LEU A 183 -7.53 0.42 7.16
N SER A 184 -6.64 1.38 6.98
CA SER A 184 -6.97 2.81 7.08
C SER A 184 -7.63 3.39 5.83
N ASN A 185 -7.41 2.77 4.67
CA ASN A 185 -7.82 3.31 3.37
C ASN A 185 -9.12 2.68 2.82
N PHE A 186 -9.95 2.14 3.71
CA PHE A 186 -11.14 1.39 3.34
C PHE A 186 -12.42 2.06 3.81
N GLN A 187 -13.42 2.10 2.91
CA GLN A 187 -14.76 2.56 3.25
C GLN A 187 -15.64 1.37 3.64
N PHE A 188 -15.99 1.33 4.92
CA PHE A 188 -16.82 0.30 5.52
C PHE A 188 -18.29 0.73 5.57
N ASP A 189 -19.19 -0.19 5.23
CA ASP A 189 -20.64 0.03 5.33
C ASP A 189 -21.13 -0.29 6.75
N LEU A 190 -20.73 0.52 7.73
CA LEU A 190 -21.04 0.26 9.15
C LEU A 190 -22.50 0.50 9.51
N GLN A 191 -23.26 1.18 8.65
CA GLN A 191 -24.70 1.40 8.88
C GLN A 191 -25.51 0.15 8.58
N ARG A 192 -25.20 -0.54 7.47
CA ARG A 192 -25.90 -1.77 7.07
C ARG A 192 -25.24 -3.02 7.62
N LEU A 193 -23.90 -3.06 7.64
CA LEU A 193 -23.08 -4.21 8.05
C LEU A 193 -22.16 -3.80 9.21
N PRO A 194 -22.71 -3.64 10.42
CA PRO A 194 -21.98 -3.09 11.56
C PRO A 194 -20.88 -4.01 12.09
N LYS A 195 -20.89 -5.30 11.74
CA LYS A 195 -19.86 -6.25 12.15
C LYS A 195 -18.76 -6.26 11.12
N LEU A 196 -17.54 -5.95 11.55
CA LEU A 196 -16.36 -5.87 10.70
C LEU A 196 -15.25 -6.77 11.25
N ARG A 197 -14.66 -7.56 10.37
CA ARG A 197 -13.42 -8.27 10.62
C ARG A 197 -12.41 -7.92 9.56
N GLN A 198 -11.29 -7.39 10.00
CA GLN A 198 -10.13 -7.12 9.17
C GLN A 198 -9.19 -8.31 9.27
N LEU A 199 -8.60 -8.70 8.16
CA LEU A 199 -8.00 -10.01 7.94
C LEU A 199 -6.57 -9.86 7.44
N TYR A 200 -5.70 -10.74 7.96
CA TYR A 200 -4.41 -11.07 7.37
C TYR A 200 -4.11 -12.54 7.63
N PHE A 201 -3.81 -13.28 6.58
CA PHE A 201 -3.48 -14.70 6.64
C PHE A 201 -2.66 -15.11 5.41
N GLN A 202 -2.15 -16.33 5.40
CA GLN A 202 -1.50 -16.97 4.26
C GLN A 202 -2.32 -18.15 3.79
N ILE A 203 -2.26 -18.44 2.49
CA ILE A 203 -2.86 -19.62 1.90
C ILE A 203 -1.80 -20.45 1.18
N ALA A 204 -1.72 -21.75 1.47
CA ALA A 204 -0.81 -22.64 0.74
C ALA A 204 -1.37 -23.14 -0.60
N ASP A 205 -2.69 -23.06 -0.80
CA ASP A 205 -3.40 -23.54 -1.98
C ASP A 205 -4.46 -22.51 -2.42
N PHE A 206 -4.15 -21.75 -3.47
CA PHE A 206 -5.00 -20.65 -3.94
C PHE A 206 -6.32 -21.16 -4.53
N ASP A 207 -6.27 -22.14 -5.43
CA ASP A 207 -7.46 -22.64 -6.13
C ASP A 207 -8.42 -23.31 -5.16
N ARG A 208 -7.89 -24.13 -4.24
CA ARG A 208 -8.72 -24.74 -3.19
C ARG A 208 -9.29 -23.70 -2.24
N PHE A 209 -8.52 -22.67 -1.87
CA PHE A 209 -9.03 -21.58 -1.06
C PHE A 209 -10.24 -20.90 -1.70
N LEU A 210 -10.22 -20.65 -3.02
CA LEU A 210 -11.37 -20.03 -3.70
C LEU A 210 -12.62 -20.91 -3.66
N ILE A 211 -12.46 -22.22 -3.89
CA ILE A 211 -13.58 -23.17 -3.83
C ILE A 211 -14.20 -23.20 -2.44
N ASP A 212 -13.37 -23.35 -1.40
CA ASP A 212 -13.85 -23.45 -0.02
C ASP A 212 -14.40 -22.11 0.47
N LEU A 213 -13.82 -20.98 0.06
CA LEU A 213 -14.37 -19.64 0.33
C LEU A 213 -15.77 -19.49 -0.27
N ASP A 214 -15.99 -19.88 -1.51
CA ASP A 214 -17.32 -19.82 -2.13
C ASP A 214 -18.34 -20.70 -1.38
N GLN A 215 -17.94 -21.85 -0.84
CA GLN A 215 -18.82 -22.68 0.00
C GLN A 215 -19.11 -22.02 1.35
N ILE A 216 -18.11 -21.40 1.99
CA ILE A 216 -18.28 -20.65 3.23
C ILE A 216 -19.30 -19.54 3.00
N LEU A 217 -19.12 -18.73 1.96
CA LEU A 217 -19.93 -17.55 1.66
C LEU A 217 -21.41 -17.85 1.37
N LYS A 218 -21.74 -19.05 0.87
CA LYS A 218 -23.14 -19.48 0.67
C LYS A 218 -23.97 -19.52 1.95
N ASN A 219 -23.32 -19.58 3.12
CA ASN A 219 -24.03 -19.60 4.40
C ASN A 219 -24.43 -18.20 4.89
N PHE A 220 -24.09 -17.15 4.14
CA PHE A 220 -24.30 -15.76 4.55
C PHE A 220 -25.27 -15.06 3.59
N ASN A 221 -26.33 -14.49 4.15
CA ASN A 221 -27.36 -13.79 3.37
C ASN A 221 -27.00 -12.33 3.11
N GLU A 222 -26.32 -11.68 4.06
CA GLU A 222 -25.94 -10.27 3.95
C GLU A 222 -24.52 -10.05 4.43
N PHE A 223 -23.61 -9.83 3.47
CA PHE A 223 -22.21 -9.59 3.75
C PHE A 223 -21.58 -8.67 2.69
N LYS A 224 -20.36 -8.22 2.99
CA LYS A 224 -19.43 -7.60 2.06
C LYS A 224 -18.06 -8.18 2.31
N LEU A 225 -17.41 -8.72 1.29
CA LEU A 225 -16.07 -9.27 1.38
C LEU A 225 -15.18 -8.58 0.36
N GLU A 226 -14.01 -8.16 0.81
CA GLU A 226 -12.98 -7.67 -0.09
C GLU A 226 -11.63 -8.24 0.35
N LEU A 227 -11.04 -9.07 -0.50
CA LEU A 227 -9.76 -9.73 -0.26
C LEU A 227 -8.77 -9.36 -1.35
N TYR A 228 -7.55 -9.08 -0.93
CA TYR A 228 -6.40 -8.78 -1.77
C TYR A 228 -5.36 -9.86 -1.56
N PHE A 229 -4.76 -10.28 -2.66
CA PHE A 229 -3.82 -11.38 -2.67
C PHE A 229 -2.43 -10.89 -3.03
N TYR A 230 -1.42 -11.60 -2.53
CA TYR A 230 -0.01 -11.34 -2.81
C TYR A 230 0.33 -11.24 -4.31
N ASN A 231 -0.38 -11.99 -5.17
CA ASN A 231 -0.19 -11.96 -6.62
C ASN A 231 -0.89 -10.78 -7.32
N GLY A 232 -1.63 -9.94 -6.59
CA GLY A 232 -2.36 -8.79 -7.12
C GLY A 232 -3.81 -9.07 -7.49
N THR A 233 -4.26 -10.30 -7.34
CA THR A 233 -5.69 -10.62 -7.48
C THR A 233 -6.49 -9.89 -6.39
N THR A 234 -7.70 -9.46 -6.73
CA THR A 234 -8.65 -8.92 -5.77
C THR A 234 -10.00 -9.60 -5.95
N ILE A 235 -10.63 -9.98 -4.84
CA ILE A 235 -11.98 -10.54 -4.80
C ILE A 235 -12.87 -9.54 -4.08
N LYS A 236 -13.98 -9.18 -4.71
CA LYS A 236 -15.04 -8.36 -4.12
C LYS A 236 -16.36 -9.12 -4.23
N ARG A 237 -17.10 -9.23 -3.12
CA ARG A 237 -18.40 -9.89 -3.03
C ARG A 237 -19.33 -9.09 -2.12
#